data_AF-A0A820EMS7-F1
#
_entry.id   AF-A0A820EMS7-F1
#
_cell.length_a   1.000
_cell.length_b   1.000
_cell.length_c   1.000
_cell.angle_alpha   90.00
_cell.angle_beta   90.00
_cell.angle_gamma   90.00
#
_symmetry.space_group_name_H-M   'P 1'
#
loop_
_entity.id
_entity.type
_entity.pdbx_description
1 polymer ?
#
loop_
_entity_poly.entity_id
_entity_poly.type
_entity_poly.pdbx_seq_one_letter_code
_entity_poly.pdbx_strand_id
1 'polypeptide(L)'
;EAFTAMSQFEQTRYELNSTIQTIIDNLMIEEWVIDISYKKYYEQCAPISCTYFKNDKYDWKFVLTQLIGLLGCIIMVCSFIIQNIVKFIRRRPSQNTESIS
;
A
#
# COMPACT_ATOMS: atom_id res chain seq x y z
N GLU A 1 -27.20 51.69 31.32
CA GLU A 1 -27.72 51.24 30.01
C GLU A 1 -26.55 50.80 29.17
N ALA A 2 -26.41 49.51 28.86
CA ALA A 2 -25.59 49.01 27.77
C ALA A 2 -25.90 47.53 27.58
N PHE A 3 -26.81 47.23 26.66
CA PHE A 3 -26.92 45.91 26.07
C PHE A 3 -25.71 45.75 25.15
N THR A 4 -24.66 45.06 25.60
CA THR A 4 -23.59 44.63 24.70
C THR A 4 -24.17 43.58 23.76
N ALA A 5 -24.35 44.02 22.51
CA ALA A 5 -24.80 43.21 21.40
C ALA A 5 -24.00 41.90 21.29
N MET A 6 -24.70 40.79 21.08
CA MET A 6 -24.07 39.51 20.72
C MET A 6 -23.41 39.69 19.35
N SER A 7 -22.09 39.73 19.28
CA SER A 7 -21.37 39.53 18.02
C SER A 7 -21.35 38.03 17.68
N GLN A 8 -22.53 37.42 17.51
CA GLN A 8 -22.63 36.14 16.82
C GLN A 8 -22.79 36.42 15.33
N PHE A 9 -21.69 36.80 14.69
CA PHE A 9 -21.43 36.27 13.35
C PHE A 9 -20.52 35.06 13.57
N GLU A 10 -21.10 33.97 14.08
CA GLU A 10 -20.45 32.68 13.87
C GLU A 10 -20.49 32.45 12.36
N GLN A 11 -19.32 32.37 11.75
CA GLN A 11 -19.21 32.06 10.33
C GLN A 11 -19.73 30.65 10.12
N THR A 12 -21.02 30.52 9.79
CA THR A 12 -21.64 29.23 9.45
C THR A 12 -20.99 28.70 8.18
N ARG A 13 -20.85 27.36 8.08
CA ARG A 13 -20.27 26.72 6.89
C ARG A 13 -21.13 26.99 5.65
N TYR A 14 -22.43 27.17 5.84
CA TYR A 14 -23.38 27.41 4.76
C TYR A 14 -23.62 28.90 4.55
N GLU A 15 -23.51 29.32 3.29
CA GLU A 15 -23.91 30.66 2.87
C GLU A 15 -25.44 30.80 2.91
N LEU A 16 -25.94 32.01 3.15
CA LEU A 16 -27.37 32.33 3.20
C LEU A 16 -28.13 31.99 1.89
N ASN A 17 -27.40 31.88 0.77
CA ASN A 17 -27.95 31.54 -0.54
C ASN A 17 -27.83 30.05 -0.88
N SER A 18 -27.36 29.20 0.05
CA SER A 18 -27.27 27.76 -0.16
C SER A 18 -28.66 27.12 -0.17
N THR A 19 -28.85 26.15 -1.07
CA THR A 19 -30.12 25.42 -1.15
C THR A 19 -30.20 24.38 -0.04
N ILE A 20 -31.40 24.16 0.49
CA ILE A 20 -31.68 23.12 1.49
C ILE A 20 -31.14 21.73 1.05
N GLN A 21 -31.19 21.41 -0.25
CA GLN A 21 -30.64 20.16 -0.79
C GLN A 21 -29.13 20.03 -0.51
N THR A 22 -28.36 21.09 -0.76
CA THR A 22 -26.92 21.12 -0.49
C THR A 22 -26.60 20.92 0.99
N ILE A 23 -27.46 21.43 1.89
CA ILE A 23 -27.28 21.27 3.34
C ILE A 23 -27.55 19.82 3.74
N ILE A 24 -28.61 19.21 3.21
CA ILE A 24 -28.97 17.80 3.44
C ILE A 24 -27.90 16.84 2.90
N ASP A 25 -27.37 17.11 1.70
CA ASP A 25 -26.32 16.29 1.07
C ASP A 25 -25.03 16.30 1.90
N ASN A 26 -24.80 17.38 2.67
CA ASN A 26 -23.70 17.52 3.61
C ASN A 26 -24.10 17.13 5.05
N LEU A 27 -25.20 16.39 5.21
CA LEU A 27 -25.74 15.89 6.48
C LEU A 27 -25.96 17.00 7.54
N MET A 28 -26.13 18.25 7.10
CA MET A 28 -26.27 19.42 7.95
C MET A 28 -25.09 19.63 8.92
N ILE A 29 -23.88 19.19 8.54
CA ILE A 29 -22.70 19.25 9.38
C ILE A 29 -22.05 20.63 9.28
N GLU A 30 -22.20 21.44 10.31
CA GLU A 30 -21.56 22.76 10.43
C GLU A 30 -20.04 22.60 10.70
N GLU A 31 -19.70 21.85 11.75
CA GLU A 31 -18.32 21.60 12.19
C GLU A 31 -18.09 20.12 12.52
N TRP A 32 -16.96 19.60 12.05
CA TRP A 32 -16.51 18.26 12.41
C TRP A 32 -15.78 18.33 13.75
N VAL A 33 -16.48 18.07 14.84
CA VAL A 33 -15.83 17.87 16.14
C VAL A 33 -15.07 16.54 16.08
N ILE A 34 -13.75 16.62 15.96
CA ILE A 34 -12.84 15.47 15.82
C ILE A 34 -12.69 14.62 17.10
N ASP A 35 -13.33 15.00 18.21
CA ASP A 35 -13.33 14.24 19.47
C ASP A 35 -14.46 13.19 19.50
N ILE A 36 -14.51 12.34 18.47
CA ILE A 36 -15.49 11.25 18.40
C ILE A 36 -14.92 10.03 19.12
N SER A 37 -15.41 9.76 20.33
CA SER A 37 -15.03 8.57 21.09
C SER A 37 -15.84 7.34 20.66
N TYR A 38 -15.22 6.47 19.85
CA TYR A 38 -15.80 5.18 19.44
C TYR A 38 -15.70 4.09 20.51
N LYS A 39 -15.29 4.43 21.74
CA LYS A 39 -15.06 3.48 22.84
C LYS A 39 -16.27 2.58 23.09
N LYS A 40 -17.47 3.16 23.22
CA LYS A 40 -18.71 2.39 23.46
C LYS A 40 -19.05 1.44 22.30
N TYR A 41 -18.81 1.87 21.06
CA TYR A 41 -19.03 1.06 19.87
C TYR A 41 -18.10 -0.16 19.84
N TYR A 42 -16.81 0.05 20.14
CA TYR A 42 -15.83 -1.04 20.19
C TYR A 42 -15.99 -1.95 21.42
N GLU A 43 -16.47 -1.42 22.55
CA GLU A 43 -16.81 -2.22 23.75
C GLU A 43 -18.00 -3.16 23.48
N GLN A 44 -18.98 -2.72 22.69
CA GLN A 44 -20.13 -3.55 22.32
C GLN A 44 -19.81 -4.55 21.21
N CYS A 45 -19.04 -4.15 20.21
CA CYS A 45 -18.71 -5.00 19.07
C CYS A 45 -17.52 -5.94 19.30
N ALA A 46 -16.68 -5.68 20.33
CA ALA A 46 -15.51 -6.47 20.73
C ALA A 46 -14.86 -7.22 19.54
N PRO A 47 -14.34 -6.49 18.53
CA PRO A 47 -13.95 -7.10 17.27
C PRO A 47 -12.86 -8.14 17.52
N ILE A 48 -13.17 -9.40 17.24
CA ILE A 48 -12.27 -10.56 17.46
C ILE A 48 -11.06 -10.48 16.51
N SER A 49 -11.19 -9.77 15.39
CA SER A 49 -10.11 -9.60 14.42
C SER A 49 -10.27 -8.26 13.68
N CYS A 50 -9.20 -7.48 13.65
CA CYS A 50 -9.13 -6.26 12.85
C CYS A 50 -8.69 -6.62 11.43
N THR A 51 -9.61 -6.55 10.48
CA THR A 51 -9.27 -6.63 9.05
C THR A 51 -8.88 -5.24 8.57
N TYR A 52 -7.58 -4.98 8.49
CA TYR A 52 -7.11 -3.79 7.80
C TYR A 52 -7.11 -4.09 6.30
N PHE A 53 -7.82 -3.26 5.53
CA PHE A 53 -7.63 -3.21 4.08
C PHE A 53 -6.22 -2.65 3.85
N LYS A 54 -5.26 -3.55 3.71
CA LYS A 54 -3.95 -3.19 3.19
C LYS A 54 -4.20 -2.86 1.73
N ASN A 55 -4.43 -1.59 1.42
CA ASN A 55 -4.29 -1.09 0.07
C ASN A 55 -2.80 -1.24 -0.25
N ASP A 56 -2.41 -2.46 -0.64
CA ASP A 56 -1.15 -2.75 -1.29
C ASP A 56 -1.22 -1.98 -2.60
N LYS A 57 -0.91 -0.68 -2.52
CA LYS A 57 -0.68 0.17 -3.66
C LYS A 57 0.45 -0.52 -4.38
N TYR A 58 0.11 -1.20 -5.47
CA TYR A 58 1.06 -1.91 -6.32
C TYR A 58 2.01 -0.84 -6.86
N ASP A 59 3.08 -0.57 -6.11
CA ASP A 59 4.05 0.45 -6.47
C ASP A 59 4.71 -0.05 -7.74
N TRP A 60 4.57 0.71 -8.83
CA TRP A 60 5.15 0.35 -10.12
C TRP A 60 6.66 0.10 -10.00
N LYS A 61 7.32 0.74 -9.02
CA LYS A 61 8.74 0.51 -8.69
C LYS A 61 8.98 -0.93 -8.23
N PHE A 62 8.10 -1.48 -7.40
CA PHE A 62 8.21 -2.85 -6.90
C PHE A 62 8.17 -3.85 -8.05
N VAL A 63 7.22 -3.68 -8.98
CA VAL A 63 7.10 -4.54 -10.18
C VAL A 63 8.36 -4.47 -11.04
N LEU A 64 8.87 -3.26 -11.27
CA LEU A 64 10.06 -3.06 -12.08
C LEU A 64 11.29 -3.74 -11.47
N THR A 65 11.50 -3.58 -10.16
CA THR A 65 12.63 -4.23 -9.46
C THR A 65 12.52 -5.75 -9.52
N GLN A 66 11.32 -6.31 -9.43
CA GLN A 66 11.10 -7.75 -9.51
C GLN A 66 11.41 -8.29 -10.91
N LEU A 67 11.00 -7.58 -11.97
CA LEU A 67 11.28 -7.96 -13.35
C LEU A 67 12.78 -7.93 -13.66
N ILE A 68 13.46 -6.85 -13.26
CA ILE A 68 14.91 -6.71 -13.43
C ILE A 68 15.65 -7.80 -12.64
N GLY A 69 15.22 -8.05 -11.41
CA GLY A 69 15.78 -9.08 -10.55
C GLY A 69 15.65 -10.48 -11.14
N LEU A 70 14.46 -10.85 -11.61
CA LEU A 70 14.21 -12.16 -12.22
C LEU A 70 15.02 -12.36 -13.50
N LEU A 71 14.98 -11.41 -14.43
CA LEU A 71 15.70 -11.55 -15.70
C LEU A 71 17.21 -11.52 -15.49
N GLY A 72 17.70 -10.62 -14.65
CA GLY A 72 19.13 -10.46 -14.37
C GLY A 72 19.71 -11.67 -13.64
N CYS A 73 19.01 -12.19 -12.63
CA CYS A 73 19.53 -13.30 -11.82
C CYS A 73 19.59 -14.60 -12.63
N ILE A 74 18.60 -14.88 -13.48
CA ILE A 74 18.56 -16.10 -14.30
C ILE A 74 19.78 -16.13 -15.23
N ILE A 75 20.07 -15.03 -15.93
CA ILE A 75 21.18 -14.95 -16.88
C ILE A 75 22.52 -15.07 -16.12
N MET A 76 22.65 -14.36 -14.99
CA MET A 76 23.86 -14.36 -14.18
C MET A 76 24.16 -15.76 -13.61
N VAL A 77 23.16 -16.40 -12.99
CA VAL A 77 23.29 -17.74 -12.40
C VAL A 77 23.57 -18.77 -13.48
N CYS A 78 22.82 -18.76 -14.58
CA CYS A 78 23.02 -19.72 -15.67
C CYS A 78 24.44 -19.63 -16.24
N SER A 79 24.93 -18.41 -16.53
CA SER A 79 26.28 -18.20 -17.06
C SER A 79 27.36 -18.65 -16.07
N PHE A 80 27.18 -18.36 -14.79
CA PHE A 80 28.11 -18.77 -13.74
C PHE A 80 28.19 -20.30 -13.62
N ILE A 81 27.04 -20.98 -13.64
CA ILE A 81 26.96 -22.43 -13.57
C ILE A 81 27.62 -23.08 -14.78
N ILE A 82 27.29 -22.61 -16.01
CA ILE A 82 27.88 -23.15 -17.24
C ILE A 82 29.41 -23.02 -17.23
N GLN A 83 29.95 -21.86 -16.87
CA GLN A 83 31.41 -21.67 -16.84
C GLN A 83 32.10 -22.58 -15.81
N ASN A 84 31.50 -22.77 -14.64
CA ASN A 84 32.05 -23.67 -13.63
C ASN A 84 32.00 -25.13 -14.08
N ILE A 85 30.89 -25.56 -14.70
CA ILE A 85 30.74 -26.91 -15.24
C ILE A 85 31.75 -27.16 -16.38
N VAL A 86 31.87 -26.24 -17.34
CA VAL A 86 32.81 -26.36 -18.46
C VAL A 86 34.25 -26.43 -17.95
N LYS A 87 34.64 -25.57 -16.98
CA LYS A 87 35.97 -25.63 -16.36
C LYS A 87 36.20 -26.94 -15.61
N PHE A 88 35.17 -27.46 -14.92
CA PHE A 88 35.25 -28.73 -14.21
C PHE A 88 35.41 -29.92 -15.16
N ILE A 89 34.65 -29.96 -16.26
CA ILE A 89 34.75 -30.98 -17.30
C ILE A 89 36.12 -30.90 -17.98
N ARG A 90 36.57 -29.72 -18.39
CA ARG A 90 37.87 -29.54 -19.05
C ARG A 90 39.06 -29.90 -18.15
N ARG A 91 38.93 -29.76 -16.82
CA ARG A 91 39.96 -30.19 -15.86
C ARG A 91 39.96 -31.69 -15.60
N ARG A 92 38.95 -32.44 -16.07
CA ARG A 92 39.02 -33.91 -16.09
C ARG A 92 39.68 -34.34 -17.41
N PRO A 93 40.92 -34.86 -17.40
CA PRO A 93 41.43 -35.56 -18.58
C PRO A 93 40.49 -36.72 -18.89
N SER A 94 40.14 -36.87 -20.18
CA SER A 94 39.36 -38.01 -20.67
C SER A 94 40.03 -39.31 -20.21
N GLN A 95 39.38 -40.05 -19.32
CA GLN A 95 39.63 -41.47 -19.09
C GLN A 95 38.54 -42.25 -19.84
N ASN A 96 38.36 -41.99 -21.14
CA ASN A 96 37.46 -42.75 -22.02
C ASN A 96 37.94 -42.66 -23.47
N THR A 97 39.08 -43.28 -23.75
CA THR A 97 39.34 -43.93 -25.04
C THR A 97 39.90 -45.31 -24.69
N GLU A 98 39.44 -46.36 -25.39
CA GLU A 98 39.79 -47.80 -25.25
C GLU A 98 38.89 -48.66 -24.35
N SER A 99 37.73 -49.07 -24.89
CA SER A 99 37.37 -50.50 -25.00
C SER A 99 36.05 -50.68 -25.78
N ILE A 100 36.09 -50.59 -27.11
CA ILE A 100 35.19 -51.38 -27.96
C ILE A 100 36.06 -51.98 -29.06
N SER A 101 35.97 -53.31 -29.12
CA SER A 101 36.76 -54.27 -29.89
C SER A 101 36.64 -54.13 -31.40
#